data_AF-A0A972Z7T3-F1
#
_entry.id   AF-A0A972Z7T3-F1
#
_cell.length_a   1.000
_cell.length_b   1.000
_cell.length_c   1.000
_cell.angle_alpha   90.00
_cell.angle_beta   90.00
_cell.angle_gamma   90.00
#
_symmetry.space_group_name_H-M   'P 1'
#
loop_
_entity.id
_entity.type
_entity.pdbx_description
1 polymer ?
#
loop_
_entity_poly.entity_id
_entity_poly.type
_entity_poly.pdbx_seq_one_letter_code
_entity_poly.pdbx_strand_id
1 'polypeptide(L)'
;MKKVTVLVLLVLVSIASFAQNKRVLVYDYQPKLEEIFTEPFEVMAIYTKNGKTITITSHLVNRVNGSPEEIEYYLNLVGSNLESAKSIVHNHPTPNRWSLQDKKFHYELKREGFKGEFILYFPWSKSERYMEKPKAEEFK
;
A
#
# COMPACT_ATOMS: atom_id res chain seq x y z
N MET A 1 -6.96 -24.51 -11.06
CA MET A 1 -6.00 -23.39 -11.20
C MET A 1 -6.77 -22.09 -11.06
N LYS A 2 -6.40 -21.20 -10.12
CA LYS A 2 -7.07 -19.89 -9.97
C LYS A 2 -6.63 -18.99 -11.14
N LYS A 3 -7.58 -18.39 -11.87
CA LYS A 3 -7.27 -17.43 -12.94
C LYS A 3 -6.75 -16.15 -12.27
N VAL A 4 -5.53 -15.75 -12.60
CA VAL A 4 -4.96 -14.45 -12.21
C VAL A 4 -5.19 -13.50 -13.37
N THR A 5 -6.10 -12.54 -13.23
CA THR A 5 -6.21 -11.43 -14.17
C THR A 5 -5.14 -10.41 -13.78
N VAL A 6 -3.97 -10.44 -14.43
CA VAL A 6 -2.96 -9.39 -14.21
C VAL A 6 -3.32 -8.22 -15.12
N LEU A 7 -4.03 -7.23 -14.59
CA LEU A 7 -4.12 -5.93 -15.25
C LEU A 7 -2.82 -5.17 -14.93
N VAL A 8 -1.88 -5.16 -15.88
CA VAL A 8 -0.68 -4.31 -15.78
C VAL A 8 -1.07 -2.93 -16.32
N LEU A 9 -1.40 -2.01 -15.42
CA LEU A 9 -1.61 -0.62 -15.79
C LEU A 9 -0.27 0.12 -15.65
N LEU A 10 0.38 0.39 -16.78
CA LEU A 10 1.49 1.34 -16.84
C LEU A 10 0.90 2.76 -16.83
N VAL A 11 0.83 3.37 -15.65
CA VAL A 11 0.44 4.77 -15.53
C VAL A 11 1.70 5.63 -15.67
N LEU A 12 1.92 6.15 -16.89
CA LEU A 12 2.92 7.19 -17.12
C LEU A 12 2.31 8.53 -16.70
N VAL A 13 2.53 8.93 -15.44
CA VAL A 13 2.17 10.28 -14.98
C VAL A 13 3.21 11.26 -15.50
N SER A 14 2.96 11.83 -16.69
CA SER A 14 3.79 12.89 -17.29
C SER A 14 3.49 14.23 -16.61
N ILE A 15 4.08 14.45 -15.43
CA ILE A 15 4.18 15.78 -14.82
C ILE A 15 5.67 16.02 -14.54
N ALA A 16 6.15 17.20 -14.92
CA ALA A 16 7.55 17.59 -15.13
C ALA A 16 8.49 17.59 -13.89
N SER A 17 8.27 16.71 -12.91
CA SER A 17 9.13 16.53 -11.75
C SER A 17 9.22 15.04 -11.43
N PHE A 18 10.25 14.36 -11.95
CA PHE A 18 10.59 12.96 -11.66
C PHE A 18 9.37 12.03 -11.51
N ALA A 19 8.79 11.60 -12.64
CA ALA A 19 7.81 10.52 -12.64
C ALA A 19 8.44 9.30 -11.94
N GLN A 20 8.09 9.08 -10.67
CA GLN A 20 8.41 7.83 -9.99
C GLN A 20 7.67 6.77 -10.78
N ASN A 21 8.40 5.93 -11.51
CA ASN A 21 7.82 4.79 -12.21
C ASN A 21 7.20 3.87 -11.15
N LYS A 22 5.90 4.05 -10.91
CA LYS A 22 5.11 3.18 -10.04
C LYS A 22 4.50 2.10 -10.89
N ARG A 23 4.57 0.87 -10.39
CA ARG A 23 3.85 -0.26 -10.94
C ARG A 23 2.66 -0.55 -10.04
N VAL A 24 1.48 -0.54 -10.65
CA VAL A 24 0.22 -0.85 -9.98
C VAL A 24 -0.31 -2.17 -10.54
N LEU A 25 -0.59 -3.12 -9.65
CA LEU A 25 -1.20 -4.39 -10.00
C LEU A 25 -2.52 -4.53 -9.26
N VAL A 26 -3.51 -5.13 -9.92
CA VAL A 26 -4.81 -5.44 -9.35
C VAL A 26 -4.99 -6.95 -9.35
N TYR A 27 -5.43 -7.50 -8.22
CA TYR A 27 -5.75 -8.90 -8.03
C TYR A 27 -7.24 -9.04 -7.73
N ASP A 28 -7.89 -10.02 -8.36
CA ASP A 28 -9.28 -10.42 -8.05
C ASP A 28 -9.38 -11.32 -6.79
N TYR A 29 -8.33 -11.34 -5.98
CA TYR A 29 -8.23 -12.10 -4.74
C TYR A 29 -7.32 -11.37 -3.75
N GLN A 30 -7.22 -11.92 -2.54
CA GLN A 30 -6.30 -11.45 -1.49
C GLN A 30 -5.06 -12.35 -1.49
N PRO A 31 -3.96 -11.95 -2.15
CA PRO A 31 -2.71 -12.70 -2.09
C PRO A 31 -2.16 -12.69 -0.67
N LYS A 32 -1.37 -13.70 -0.33
CA LYS A 32 -0.65 -13.71 0.95
C LYS A 32 0.39 -12.58 0.92
N LEU A 33 0.69 -11.99 2.08
CA LEU A 33 1.66 -10.89 2.18
C LEU A 33 3.03 -11.30 1.60
N GLU A 34 3.44 -12.54 1.84
CA GLU A 34 4.68 -13.11 1.28
C GLU A 34 4.72 -13.24 -0.24
N GLU A 35 3.56 -13.26 -0.90
CA GLU A 35 3.48 -13.34 -2.36
C GLU A 35 3.67 -11.96 -3.01
N ILE A 36 3.42 -10.87 -2.26
CA ILE A 36 3.43 -9.50 -2.77
C ILE A 36 4.60 -8.66 -2.23
N PHE A 37 5.07 -8.94 -1.01
CA PHE A 37 6.17 -8.22 -0.40
C PHE A 37 7.47 -8.91 -0.72
N THR A 38 8.12 -8.41 -1.77
CA THR A 38 9.38 -8.94 -2.28
C THR A 38 10.50 -7.96 -1.95
N GLU A 39 11.47 -8.42 -1.15
CA GLU A 39 12.69 -7.69 -0.90
C GLU A 39 13.50 -7.49 -2.20
N PRO A 40 14.19 -6.36 -2.41
CA PRO A 40 14.38 -5.23 -1.48
C PRO A 40 13.38 -4.07 -1.71
N PHE A 41 12.22 -4.34 -2.34
CA PHE A 41 11.32 -3.28 -2.78
C PHE A 41 10.26 -2.97 -1.72
N GLU A 42 9.94 -1.68 -1.59
CA GLU A 42 8.73 -1.28 -0.91
C GLU A 42 7.51 -1.49 -1.82
N VAL A 43 6.43 -1.88 -1.18
CA VAL A 43 5.15 -2.24 -1.74
C VAL A 43 4.07 -1.81 -0.75
N MET A 44 3.05 -1.16 -1.27
CA MET A 44 1.83 -0.85 -0.55
C MET A 44 0.71 -1.72 -1.10
N ALA A 45 0.10 -2.53 -0.24
CA ALA A 45 -1.04 -3.38 -0.57
C ALA A 45 -2.31 -2.80 0.03
N ILE A 46 -3.37 -2.71 -0.77
CA ILE A 46 -4.66 -2.15 -0.37
C ILE A 46 -5.70 -3.24 -0.57
N TYR A 47 -6.28 -3.67 0.55
CA TYR A 47 -7.32 -4.69 0.57
C TYR A 47 -8.69 -4.02 0.63
N THR A 48 -9.56 -4.34 -0.32
CA THR A 48 -10.90 -3.76 -0.40
C THR A 48 -11.95 -4.71 0.19
N LYS A 49 -13.12 -4.17 0.57
CA LYS A 49 -14.27 -4.99 1.02
C LYS A 49 -14.84 -5.89 -0.07
N ASN A 50 -14.67 -5.53 -1.35
CA ASN A 50 -15.12 -6.34 -2.49
C ASN A 50 -14.18 -7.52 -2.83
N GLY A 51 -13.16 -7.77 -2.01
CA GLY A 51 -12.26 -8.92 -2.13
C GLY A 51 -11.09 -8.73 -3.11
N LYS A 52 -10.99 -7.56 -3.76
CA LYS A 52 -9.88 -7.20 -4.62
C LYS A 52 -8.69 -6.69 -3.80
N THR A 53 -7.51 -6.75 -4.41
CA THR A 53 -6.28 -6.21 -3.84
C THR A 53 -5.60 -5.34 -4.88
N ILE A 54 -5.15 -4.16 -4.47
CA ILE A 54 -4.29 -3.29 -5.27
C ILE A 54 -2.90 -3.33 -4.64
N THR A 55 -1.85 -3.55 -5.43
CA THR A 55 -0.47 -3.37 -4.97
C THR A 55 0.20 -2.27 -5.75
N ILE A 56 0.82 -1.34 -5.05
CA ILE A 56 1.59 -0.23 -5.59
C ILE A 56 3.05 -0.48 -5.20
N THR A 57 3.95 -0.54 -6.17
CA THR A 57 5.39 -0.62 -5.94
C THR A 57 6.11 0.46 -6.74
N SER A 58 7.28 0.88 -6.28
CA SER A 58 8.14 1.80 -7.03
C SER A 58 9.47 1.13 -7.34
N HIS A 59 10.08 1.52 -8.46
CA HIS A 59 11.43 1.07 -8.83
C HIS A 59 12.53 1.67 -7.94
N LEU A 60 12.20 2.61 -7.05
CA LEU A 60 13.14 3.14 -6.08
C LEU A 60 13.22 2.18 -4.89
N VAL A 61 14.41 1.63 -4.68
CA VAL A 61 14.73 0.84 -3.48
C VAL A 61 14.40 1.70 -2.25
N ASN A 62 13.52 1.19 -1.38
CA ASN A 62 13.11 1.85 -0.12
C ASN A 62 12.15 3.06 -0.23
N ARG A 63 11.30 3.17 -1.25
CA ARG A 63 10.24 4.18 -1.21
C ARG A 63 9.00 3.84 -2.02
N VAL A 64 7.86 3.63 -1.36
CA VAL A 64 6.54 3.79 -1.99
C VAL A 64 5.82 4.96 -1.34
N ASN A 65 5.71 6.05 -2.09
CA ASN A 65 4.82 7.15 -1.70
C ASN A 65 3.49 7.03 -2.45
N GLY A 66 2.40 7.47 -1.83
CA GLY A 66 1.16 7.83 -2.51
C GLY A 66 0.57 9.08 -1.85
N SER A 67 -0.26 9.82 -2.56
CA SER A 67 -1.17 10.77 -1.92
C SER A 67 -2.55 10.12 -1.71
N PRO A 68 -3.38 10.56 -0.77
CA PRO A 68 -4.75 10.04 -0.62
C PRO A 68 -5.56 10.08 -1.93
N GLU A 69 -5.38 11.12 -2.75
CA GLU A 69 -6.05 11.27 -4.06
C GLU A 69 -5.60 10.19 -5.04
N GLU A 70 -4.32 9.82 -5.02
CA GLU A 70 -3.79 8.73 -5.83
C GLU A 70 -4.33 7.37 -5.38
N ILE A 71 -4.45 7.16 -4.06
CA ILE A 71 -5.07 5.95 -3.50
C ILE A 71 -6.55 5.86 -3.90
N GLU A 72 -7.29 6.96 -3.78
CA GLU A 72 -8.69 7.06 -4.18
C GLU A 72 -8.85 6.79 -5.68
N TYR A 73 -7.98 7.33 -6.52
CA TYR A 73 -7.96 7.02 -7.95
C TYR A 73 -7.84 5.51 -8.22
N TYR A 74 -6.87 4.83 -7.61
CA TYR A 74 -6.70 3.38 -7.81
C TYR A 74 -7.86 2.54 -7.26
N LEU A 75 -8.46 2.96 -6.15
CA LEU A 75 -9.65 2.31 -5.59
C LEU A 75 -10.86 2.43 -6.53
N ASN A 76 -11.04 3.58 -7.17
CA ASN A 76 -12.13 3.79 -8.12
C ASN A 76 -11.99 2.90 -9.37
N LEU A 77 -10.77 2.62 -9.84
CA LEU A 77 -10.54 1.68 -10.96
C LEU A 77 -11.04 0.26 -10.69
N VAL A 78 -11.18 -0.11 -9.42
CA VAL A 78 -11.64 -1.45 -9.00
C VAL A 78 -13.05 -1.44 -8.40
N GLY A 79 -13.80 -0.35 -8.58
CA GLY A 79 -15.16 -0.19 -8.03
C GLY A 79 -15.19 -0.14 -6.51
N SER A 80 -14.18 0.49 -5.89
CA SER A 80 -14.07 0.76 -4.46
C SER A 80 -13.81 2.25 -4.24
N ASN A 81 -13.64 2.66 -2.98
CA ASN A 81 -13.27 4.01 -2.55
C ASN A 81 -12.52 3.94 -1.21
N LEU A 82 -11.96 5.05 -0.76
CA LEU A 82 -11.13 5.10 0.45
C LEU A 82 -11.90 4.68 1.72
N GLU A 83 -13.18 5.06 1.84
CA GLU A 83 -14.01 4.65 2.98
C GLU A 83 -14.27 3.13 3.04
N SER A 84 -14.24 2.46 1.89
CA SER A 84 -14.50 1.02 1.75
C SER A 84 -13.22 0.17 1.75
N ALA A 85 -12.04 0.79 1.73
CA ALA A 85 -10.77 0.09 1.92
C ALA A 85 -10.73 -0.52 3.34
N LYS A 86 -10.48 -1.83 3.41
CA LYS A 86 -10.42 -2.60 4.66
C LYS A 86 -9.10 -2.34 5.39
N SER A 87 -8.00 -2.46 4.65
CA SER A 87 -6.67 -2.20 5.20
C SER A 87 -5.70 -1.75 4.10
N ILE A 88 -4.73 -0.95 4.53
CA ILE A 88 -3.54 -0.58 3.76
C ILE A 88 -2.35 -1.17 4.51
N VAL A 89 -1.56 -1.99 3.83
CA VAL A 89 -0.38 -2.63 4.40
C VAL A 89 0.83 -2.14 3.62
N HIS A 90 1.80 -1.54 4.31
CA HIS A 90 3.01 -1.00 3.72
C HIS A 90 4.21 -1.76 4.29
N ASN A 91 4.99 -2.43 3.44
CA ASN A 91 6.20 -3.10 3.92
C ASN A 91 7.37 -2.12 4.01
N HIS A 92 8.19 -2.29 5.06
CA HIS A 92 9.51 -1.70 5.13
C HIS A 92 10.56 -2.82 5.09
N PRO A 93 11.53 -2.75 4.17
CA PRO A 93 12.60 -3.75 4.04
C PRO A 93 13.56 -3.74 5.25
N THR A 94 13.64 -2.62 5.96
CA THR A 94 14.37 -2.50 7.24
C THR A 94 13.39 -2.28 8.39
N PRO A 95 13.66 -2.84 9.59
CA PRO A 95 12.80 -2.68 10.77
C PRO A 95 12.90 -1.23 11.27
N ASN A 96 12.13 -0.34 10.67
CA ASN A 96 12.00 1.02 11.17
C ASN A 96 10.64 1.18 11.82
N ARG A 97 10.59 1.87 12.96
CA ARG A 97 9.29 2.31 13.51
C ARG A 97 8.58 3.16 12.46
N TRP A 98 7.29 3.40 12.67
CA TRP A 98 6.51 4.41 11.94
C TRP A 98 7.34 5.67 11.66
N SER A 99 7.70 5.88 10.39
CA SER A 99 8.40 7.08 9.99
C SER A 99 7.47 8.29 10.12
N LEU A 100 8.04 9.49 10.15
CA LEU A 100 7.23 10.72 10.10
C LEU A 100 6.39 10.77 8.83
N GLN A 101 6.88 10.21 7.72
CA GLN A 101 6.15 10.12 6.46
C GLN A 101 4.95 9.19 6.58
N ASP A 102 5.11 8.00 7.21
CA ASP A 102 4.01 7.05 7.40
C ASP A 102 2.92 7.64 8.30
N LYS A 103 3.31 8.32 9.38
CA LYS A 103 2.37 9.01 10.29
C LYS A 103 1.59 10.10 9.57
N LYS A 104 2.29 10.95 8.80
CA LYS A 104 1.67 12.02 8.02
C LYS A 104 0.71 11.45 7.00
N PHE A 105 1.13 10.44 6.24
CA PHE A 105 0.30 9.82 5.21
C PHE A 105 -0.93 9.14 5.82
N HIS A 106 -0.77 8.39 6.92
CA HIS A 106 -1.89 7.81 7.65
C HIS A 106 -2.87 8.88 8.15
N TYR A 107 -2.38 9.99 8.70
CA TYR A 107 -3.22 11.12 9.12
C TYR A 107 -4.00 11.72 7.94
N GLU A 108 -3.33 11.94 6.80
CA GLU A 108 -3.97 12.45 5.58
C GLU A 108 -5.06 11.48 5.09
N LEU A 109 -4.79 10.17 5.02
CA LEU A 109 -5.79 9.16 4.68
C LEU A 109 -7.01 9.23 5.63
N LYS A 110 -6.78 9.32 6.95
CA LYS A 110 -7.87 9.44 7.93
C LYS A 110 -8.70 10.70 7.69
N ARG A 111 -8.05 11.83 7.41
CA ARG A 111 -8.72 13.11 7.11
C ARG A 111 -9.60 13.01 5.86
N GLU A 112 -9.15 12.29 4.83
CA GLU A 112 -9.90 12.06 3.59
C GLU A 112 -10.97 10.93 3.71
N GLY A 113 -11.20 10.38 4.91
CA GLY A 113 -12.30 9.44 5.16
C GLY A 113 -11.91 7.96 5.25
N PHE A 114 -10.61 7.62 5.25
CA PHE A 114 -10.16 6.23 5.44
C PHE A 114 -10.60 5.66 6.79
N LYS A 115 -11.48 4.65 6.76
CA LYS A 115 -12.01 3.98 7.97
C LYS A 115 -11.29 2.66 8.30
N GLY A 116 -10.42 2.17 7.41
CA GLY A 116 -9.70 0.92 7.57
C GLY A 116 -8.49 0.99 8.51
N GLU A 117 -7.71 -0.10 8.49
CA GLU A 117 -6.46 -0.23 9.24
C GLU A 117 -5.24 0.10 8.38
N PHE A 118 -4.33 0.92 8.88
CA PHE A 118 -3.01 1.13 8.27
C PHE A 118 -1.98 0.33 9.05
N ILE A 119 -1.29 -0.58 8.39
CA ILE A 119 -0.42 -1.59 9.00
C ILE A 119 0.97 -1.49 8.37
N LEU A 120 1.99 -1.39 9.21
CA LEU A 120 3.37 -1.58 8.76
C LEU A 120 3.73 -3.06 8.86
N TYR A 121 4.30 -3.59 7.78
CA TYR A 121 4.76 -4.98 7.70
C TYR A 121 6.29 -5.04 7.62
N PHE A 122 6.90 -5.74 8.57
CA PHE A 122 8.35 -5.95 8.59
C PHE A 122 8.66 -7.43 8.34
N PRO A 123 9.24 -7.80 7.19
CA PRO A 123 9.73 -9.14 6.94
C PRO A 123 11.08 -9.35 7.64
N TRP A 124 11.09 -9.36 8.98
CA TRP A 124 12.31 -9.54 9.77
C TRP A 124 12.68 -11.03 9.83
N SER A 125 13.34 -11.51 8.77
CA SER A 125 13.61 -12.94 8.53
C SER A 125 12.33 -13.78 8.35
N LYS A 126 12.42 -14.95 7.72
CA LYS A 126 11.25 -15.82 7.46
C LYS A 126 10.49 -16.23 8.74
N SER A 127 11.09 -16.09 9.92
CA SER A 127 10.55 -16.56 11.21
C SER A 127 9.80 -15.52 12.03
N GLU A 128 9.98 -14.21 11.81
CA GLU A 128 9.38 -13.17 12.65
C GLU A 128 8.68 -12.11 11.81
N ARG A 129 7.36 -12.25 11.66
CA ARG A 129 6.51 -11.25 11.02
C ARG A 129 5.94 -10.35 12.09
N TYR A 130 6.36 -9.09 12.09
CA TYR A 130 5.82 -8.08 13.00
C TYR A 130 4.83 -7.18 12.26
N MET A 131 3.64 -7.03 12.83
CA MET A 131 2.62 -6.07 12.36
C MET A 131 2.44 -5.02 13.44
N GLU A 132 2.79 -3.77 13.13
CA GLU A 132 2.59 -2.67 14.07
C GLU A 132 1.37 -1.84 13.65
N LYS A 133 0.44 -1.67 14.59
CA LYS A 133 -0.65 -0.71 14.47
C LYS A 133 -0.21 0.61 15.11
N PRO A 134 -0.70 1.75 14.60
CA PRO A 134 -0.38 3.04 15.19
C PRO A 134 -0.89 3.08 16.64
N LYS A 135 -0.04 3.52 17.57
CA LYS A 135 -0.47 3.78 18.95
C LYS A 135 -1.02 5.21 19.05
N ALA A 136 -2.10 5.41 19.80
CA ALA A 136 -2.78 6.71 19.87
C ALA A 136 -1.88 7.84 20.39
N GLU A 137 -0.89 7.49 21.21
CA GLU A 137 0.08 8.42 21.80
C GLU A 137 1.07 8.98 20.77
N GLU A 138 1.22 8.34 19.60
CA GLU A 138 2.19 8.72 18.57
C GLU A 138 1.73 9.84 17.64
N PHE A 139 0.49 10.33 17.82
CA PHE A 139 -0.17 11.36 17.01
C PHE A 139 -0.47 12.65 17.78
N LYS A 140 0.09 12.80 19.00
CA LYS A 140 0.04 14.03 19.80
C LYS A 140 1.27 14.90 19.52
#